data_AF-A0A7S0V5U4-F1
#
_entry.id   AF-A0A7S0V5U4-F1
#
_cell.length_a   1.000
_cell.length_b   1.000
_cell.length_c   1.000
_cell.angle_alpha   90.00
_cell.angle_beta   90.00
_cell.angle_gamma   90.00
#
_symmetry.space_group_name_H-M   'P 1'
#
loop_
_entity.id
_entity.type
_entity.pdbx_description
1 polymer ?
#
loop_
_entity_poly.entity_id
_entity_poly.type
_entity_poly.pdbx_seq_one_letter_code
_entity_poly.pdbx_strand_id
1 'polypeptide(L)'
;TAAAAAAAAAAAASLLLPFPRLSSSPCVQNLVSVYQRFLDFHGEVLLLMHWSALAYTATVKILKKHHKRTGLLLRAPQLRNLLSQPFCSTEVMTDLAHQAERSVRRIAHGLASVAPLPLVVEEGG
;
A
#
# COMPACT_ATOMS: atom_id res chain seq x y z
N THR A 1 -1.98 32.87 9.68
CA THR A 1 -1.38 32.87 8.33
C THR A 1 -1.28 31.43 7.83
N ALA A 2 -2.01 31.08 6.77
CA ALA A 2 -2.07 29.71 6.22
C ALA A 2 -0.69 29.15 5.79
N ALA A 3 0.26 30.03 5.47
CA ALA A 3 1.63 29.67 5.12
C ALA A 3 2.41 28.98 6.25
N ALA A 4 2.16 29.33 7.52
CA ALA A 4 2.85 28.71 8.65
C ALA A 4 2.37 27.27 8.90
N ALA A 5 1.09 26.98 8.65
CA ALA A 5 0.53 25.64 8.75
C ALA A 5 1.05 24.71 7.63
N ALA A 6 1.21 25.24 6.41
CA ALA A 6 1.80 24.49 5.29
C ALA A 6 3.27 24.12 5.54
N ALA A 7 4.06 25.02 6.15
CA ALA A 7 5.45 24.75 6.49
C ALA A 7 5.60 23.68 7.59
N ALA A 8 4.71 23.67 8.58
CA ALA A 8 4.71 22.66 9.64
C ALA A 8 4.30 21.27 9.12
N ALA A 9 3.35 21.19 8.20
CA ALA A 9 2.95 19.93 7.56
C ALA A 9 4.08 19.33 6.70
N ALA A 10 4.83 20.17 5.98
CA ALA A 10 6.00 19.73 5.21
C ALA A 10 7.15 19.22 6.11
N ALA A 11 7.34 19.83 7.28
CA ALA A 11 8.33 19.38 8.26
C ALA A 11 7.95 18.04 8.91
N ALA A 12 6.68 17.81 9.20
CA ALA A 12 6.19 16.54 9.74
C ALA A 12 6.27 15.40 8.71
N ALA A 13 5.98 15.68 7.43
CA ALA A 13 6.16 14.71 6.34
C ALA A 13 7.63 14.33 6.11
N SER A 14 8.56 15.22 6.45
CA SER A 14 10.01 14.96 6.36
C SER A 14 10.54 14.03 7.47
N LEU A 15 9.76 13.80 8.53
CA LEU A 15 10.12 12.92 9.66
C LEU A 15 9.64 11.47 9.47
N LEU A 16 8.68 11.22 8.57
CA LEU A 16 8.16 9.88 8.25
C LEU A 16 8.89 9.20 7.09
N LEU A 17 9.78 9.92 6.39
CA LEU A 17 10.61 9.38 5.32
C LEU A 17 12.08 9.39 5.76
N PRO A 18 12.89 8.37 5.42
CA PRO A 18 14.30 8.27 5.82
C PRO A 18 15.21 9.37 5.23
N PHE A 19 14.66 10.32 4.48
CA PHE A 19 15.42 11.27 3.67
C PHE A 19 15.11 12.71 4.09
N PRO A 20 15.70 13.21 5.19
CA PRO A 20 15.67 14.63 5.47
C PRO A 20 16.58 15.33 4.47
N ARG A 21 15.96 16.03 3.51
CA ARG A 21 16.57 16.96 2.54
C ARG A 21 17.48 16.35 1.46
N LEU A 22 16.89 15.61 0.51
CA LEU A 22 17.45 15.58 -0.85
C LEU A 22 17.04 16.84 -1.63
N SER A 23 17.93 17.84 -1.56
CA SER A 23 18.47 18.70 -2.62
C SER A 23 17.59 19.22 -3.79
N SER A 24 17.83 20.48 -4.13
CA SER A 24 17.22 21.45 -5.05
C SER A 24 16.93 21.06 -6.52
N SER A 25 17.15 19.82 -6.95
CA SER A 25 16.98 19.43 -8.37
C SER A 25 15.57 18.91 -8.67
N PRO A 26 14.91 19.39 -9.75
CA PRO A 26 13.56 18.95 -10.13
C PRO A 26 13.48 17.45 -10.44
N CYS A 27 14.58 16.82 -10.87
CA CYS A 27 14.58 15.38 -11.16
C CYS A 27 14.44 14.53 -9.88
N VAL A 28 15.06 14.95 -8.78
CA VAL A 28 15.02 14.22 -7.50
C VAL A 28 13.64 14.39 -6.86
N GLN A 29 13.04 15.57 -6.93
CA GLN A 29 11.66 15.79 -6.47
C GLN A 29 10.65 14.92 -7.23
N ASN A 30 10.80 14.83 -8.56
CA ASN A 30 9.96 13.95 -9.37
C ASN A 30 10.11 12.48 -8.92
N LEU A 31 11.33 12.01 -8.69
CA LEU A 31 11.58 10.64 -8.27
C LEU A 31 11.01 10.34 -6.86
N VAL A 32 11.12 11.29 -5.93
CA VAL A 32 10.50 11.21 -4.60
C VAL A 32 8.97 11.21 -4.70
N SER A 33 8.37 12.01 -5.58
CA SER A 33 6.92 12.02 -5.79
C SER A 33 6.40 10.70 -6.37
N VAL A 34 7.15 10.09 -7.28
CA VAL A 34 6.83 8.77 -7.85
C VAL A 34 6.97 7.68 -6.77
N TYR A 35 8.02 7.75 -5.96
CA TYR A 35 8.19 6.85 -4.81
C TYR A 35 6.99 6.89 -3.85
N GLN A 36 6.57 8.09 -3.45
CA GLN A 36 5.40 8.26 -2.58
C GLN A 36 4.12 7.68 -3.20
N ARG A 37 3.86 7.95 -4.49
CA ARG A 37 2.69 7.39 -5.19
C ARG A 37 2.69 5.85 -5.22
N PHE A 38 3.85 5.22 -5.37
CA PHE A 38 3.94 3.75 -5.32
C PHE A 38 3.72 3.19 -3.92
N LEU A 39 4.16 3.91 -2.87
CA LEU A 39 3.87 3.53 -1.48
C LEU A 39 2.37 3.62 -1.18
N ASP A 40 1.74 4.74 -1.56
CA ASP A 40 0.30 4.96 -1.36
C ASP A 40 -0.49 3.90 -2.12
N PHE A 41 -0.16 3.66 -3.40
CA PHE A 41 -0.76 2.62 -4.21
C PHE A 41 -0.61 1.22 -3.59
N HIS A 42 0.57 0.87 -3.07
CA HIS A 42 0.76 -0.41 -2.39
C HIS A 42 -0.14 -0.55 -1.16
N GLY A 43 -0.27 0.52 -0.36
CA GLY A 43 -1.19 0.57 0.77
C GLY A 43 -2.66 0.40 0.37
N GLU A 44 -3.09 1.08 -0.69
CA GLU A 44 -4.46 0.97 -1.22
C GLU A 44 -4.77 -0.46 -1.71
N VAL A 45 -3.84 -1.12 -2.41
CA VAL A 45 -4.02 -2.51 -2.88
C VAL A 45 -4.12 -3.48 -1.69
N LEU A 46 -3.30 -3.31 -0.65
CA LEU A 46 -3.40 -4.12 0.57
C LEU A 46 -4.74 -3.89 1.30
N LEU A 47 -5.21 -2.65 1.36
CA LEU A 47 -6.51 -2.33 1.95
C LEU A 47 -7.64 -2.99 1.17
N LEU A 48 -7.60 -2.96 -0.16
CA LEU A 48 -8.57 -3.63 -1.03
C LEU A 48 -8.56 -5.16 -0.79
N MET A 49 -7.39 -5.76 -0.66
CA MET A 49 -7.24 -7.17 -0.32
C MET A 49 -7.84 -7.49 1.05
N HIS A 50 -7.66 -6.64 2.06
CA HIS A 50 -8.28 -6.82 3.36
C HIS A 50 -9.82 -6.74 3.29
N TRP A 51 -10.35 -5.76 2.55
CA TRP A 51 -11.79 -5.64 2.31
C TRP A 51 -12.38 -6.88 1.64
N SER A 52 -11.66 -7.44 0.65
CA SER A 52 -12.08 -8.66 -0.04
C SER A 52 -12.22 -9.86 0.92
N ALA A 53 -11.26 -10.04 1.83
CA ALA A 53 -11.28 -11.10 2.83
C ALA A 53 -12.44 -10.95 3.83
N LEU A 54 -12.72 -9.70 4.25
CA LEU A 54 -13.86 -9.39 5.10
C LEU A 54 -15.19 -9.66 4.39
N ALA A 55 -15.33 -9.24 3.12
CA ALA A 55 -16.53 -9.48 2.32
C ALA A 55 -16.81 -10.97 2.10
N TYR A 56 -15.78 -11.76 1.82
CA TYR A 56 -15.87 -13.22 1.73
C TYR A 56 -16.35 -13.82 3.06
N THR A 57 -15.70 -13.44 4.17
CA THR A 57 -16.04 -13.95 5.49
C THR A 57 -17.46 -13.57 5.91
N ALA A 58 -17.89 -12.34 5.66
CA ALA A 58 -19.25 -11.86 5.93
C ALA A 58 -20.28 -12.68 5.15
N THR A 59 -20.03 -12.91 3.86
CA THR A 59 -20.87 -13.75 3.00
C THR A 59 -21.03 -15.16 3.56
N VAL A 60 -19.92 -15.81 3.91
CA VAL A 60 -19.93 -17.16 4.51
C VAL A 60 -20.69 -17.18 5.84
N LYS A 61 -20.52 -16.15 6.68
CA LYS A 61 -21.22 -16.06 7.97
C LYS A 61 -22.73 -15.86 7.80
N ILE A 62 -23.16 -15.00 6.87
CA ILE A 62 -24.58 -14.78 6.56
C ILE A 62 -25.22 -16.08 6.07
N LEU A 63 -24.54 -16.78 5.16
CA LEU A 63 -24.98 -18.06 4.64
C LEU A 63 -25.12 -19.12 5.75
N LYS A 64 -24.10 -19.25 6.61
CA LYS A 64 -24.14 -20.16 7.76
C LYS A 64 -25.28 -19.80 8.71
N LYS A 65 -25.52 -18.50 8.94
CA LYS A 65 -26.61 -18.01 9.79
C LYS A 65 -27.98 -18.35 9.21
N HIS A 66 -28.16 -18.18 7.90
CA HIS A 66 -29.37 -18.57 7.21
C HIS A 66 -29.64 -20.07 7.39
N HIS A 67 -28.67 -20.91 7.06
CA HIS A 67 -28.79 -22.36 7.19
C HIS A 67 -29.15 -22.80 8.61
N LYS A 68 -28.52 -22.21 9.64
CA LYS A 68 -28.85 -22.49 11.05
C LYS A 68 -30.28 -22.08 11.44
N ARG A 69 -30.84 -21.03 10.84
CA ARG A 69 -32.18 -20.52 11.18
C ARG A 69 -33.30 -21.22 10.44
N THR A 70 -33.10 -21.57 9.17
CA THR A 70 -34.15 -22.13 8.31
C THR A 70 -34.00 -23.63 8.09
N GLY A 71 -32.85 -24.23 8.40
CA GLY A 71 -32.51 -25.61 8.03
C GLY A 71 -32.28 -25.80 6.53
N LEU A 72 -32.56 -24.78 5.72
CA LEU A 72 -32.46 -24.83 4.26
C LEU A 72 -31.08 -24.36 3.81
N LEU A 73 -30.40 -25.19 3.03
CA LEU A 73 -29.17 -24.82 2.36
C LEU A 73 -29.55 -24.02 1.11
N LEU A 74 -29.03 -22.79 0.98
CA LEU A 74 -29.14 -22.03 -0.27
C LEU A 74 -28.58 -22.90 -1.41
N ARG A 75 -29.36 -23.09 -2.48
CA ARG A 75 -29.01 -24.00 -3.58
C ARG A 75 -27.57 -23.72 -4.06
N ALA A 76 -26.81 -24.81 -4.19
CA ALA A 76 -25.39 -24.82 -4.55
C ALA A 76 -24.99 -23.92 -5.73
N PRO A 77 -25.76 -23.80 -6.85
CA PRO A 77 -25.37 -22.94 -7.97
C PRO A 77 -25.37 -21.44 -7.63
N GLN A 78 -26.35 -20.93 -6.87
CA GLN A 78 -26.35 -19.53 -6.45
C GLN A 78 -25.18 -19.24 -5.51
N LEU A 79 -24.86 -20.18 -4.62
CA LEU A 79 -23.74 -20.04 -3.71
C LEU A 79 -22.39 -20.08 -4.44
N ARG A 80 -22.24 -21.01 -5.38
CA ARG A 80 -21.04 -21.11 -6.22
C ARG A 80 -20.82 -19.82 -7.00
N ASN A 81 -21.87 -19.25 -7.57
CA ASN A 81 -21.82 -17.97 -8.29
C ASN A 81 -21.46 -16.78 -7.40
N LEU A 82 -21.83 -16.82 -6.11
CA LEU A 82 -21.55 -15.77 -5.13
C LEU A 82 -20.11 -15.86 -4.62
N LEU A 83 -19.59 -17.08 -4.44
CA LEU A 83 -18.21 -17.33 -4.02
C LEU A 83 -17.22 -17.25 -5.19
N SER A 84 -17.67 -17.37 -6.44
CA SER A 84 -16.86 -17.17 -7.64
C SER A 84 -16.79 -15.72 -8.13
N GLN A 85 -17.32 -14.77 -7.36
CA GLN A 85 -17.28 -13.36 -7.72
C GLN A 85 -15.85 -12.82 -7.70
N PRO A 86 -15.53 -11.78 -8.49
CA PRO A 86 -14.18 -11.24 -8.60
C PRO A 86 -13.65 -10.65 -7.28
N PHE A 87 -14.52 -10.31 -6.33
CA PHE A 87 -14.09 -9.90 -4.99
C PHE A 87 -13.53 -11.06 -4.14
N CYS A 88 -13.72 -12.32 -4.53
CA CYS A 88 -13.13 -13.46 -3.84
C CYS A 88 -11.74 -13.82 -4.38
N SER A 89 -11.34 -13.28 -5.53
CA SER A 89 -10.05 -13.56 -6.15
C SER A 89 -9.05 -12.46 -5.83
N THR A 90 -8.03 -12.81 -5.05
CA THR A 90 -6.96 -11.89 -4.65
C THR A 90 -5.69 -12.05 -5.48
N GLU A 91 -5.65 -12.95 -6.48
CA GLU A 91 -4.45 -13.21 -7.29
C GLU A 91 -3.95 -11.95 -7.98
N VAL A 92 -4.83 -11.26 -8.72
CA VAL A 92 -4.49 -10.02 -9.42
C VAL A 92 -4.04 -8.93 -8.44
N MET A 93 -4.70 -8.81 -7.29
CA MET A 93 -4.33 -7.84 -6.24
C MET A 93 -2.96 -8.17 -5.65
N THR A 94 -2.64 -9.45 -5.49
CA THR A 94 -1.35 -9.92 -4.96
C THR A 94 -0.21 -9.62 -5.93
N ASP A 95 -0.43 -9.86 -7.22
CA ASP A 95 0.51 -9.51 -8.27
C ASP A 95 0.77 -8.01 -8.33
N LEU A 96 -0.30 -7.19 -8.23
CA LEU A 96 -0.19 -5.74 -8.19
C LEU A 96 0.60 -5.27 -6.95
N ALA A 97 0.35 -5.85 -5.78
CA ALA A 97 1.08 -5.53 -4.56
C ALA A 97 2.59 -5.83 -4.71
N HIS A 98 2.94 -6.98 -5.28
CA HIS A 98 4.33 -7.35 -5.54
C HIS A 98 5.01 -6.48 -6.60
N GLN A 99 4.26 -6.06 -7.63
CA GLN A 99 4.78 -5.13 -8.65
C GLN A 99 5.03 -3.74 -8.06
N ALA A 100 4.14 -3.26 -7.19
CA ALA A 100 4.33 -2.01 -6.46
C ALA A 100 5.58 -2.09 -5.59
N GLU A 101 5.73 -3.15 -4.79
CA GLU A 101 6.89 -3.35 -3.92
C GLU A 101 8.21 -3.41 -4.71
N ARG A 102 8.23 -4.12 -5.85
CA ARG A 102 9.39 -4.15 -6.77
C ARG A 102 9.73 -2.77 -7.33
N SER A 103 8.73 -1.92 -7.55
CA SER A 103 8.92 -0.56 -8.05
C SER A 103 9.46 0.37 -6.95
N VAL A 104 8.91 0.27 -5.74
CA VAL A 104 9.40 0.97 -4.54
C VAL A 104 10.88 0.65 -4.30
N ARG A 105 11.26 -0.64 -4.28
CA ARG A 105 12.66 -1.05 -4.08
C ARG A 105 13.60 -0.50 -5.16
N ARG A 106 13.19 -0.54 -6.43
CA ARG A 106 13.98 0.00 -7.55
C ARG A 106 14.20 1.51 -7.40
N ILE A 107 13.15 2.25 -7.07
CA ILE A 107 13.24 3.70 -6.88
C ILE A 107 14.10 4.03 -5.65
N ALA A 108 13.94 3.30 -4.55
CA ALA A 108 14.75 3.48 -3.34
C ALA A 108 16.24 3.25 -3.60
N HIS A 109 16.60 2.21 -4.34
CA HIS A 109 17.99 1.97 -4.77
C HIS A 109 18.52 3.12 -5.65
N GLY A 110 17.69 3.61 -6.58
CA GLY A 110 18.03 4.78 -7.41
C GLY A 110 18.29 6.04 -6.57
N LEU A 111 17.44 6.32 -5.59
CA LEU A 111 17.60 7.45 -4.67
C LEU A 111 18.86 7.32 -3.81
N ALA A 112 19.19 6.11 -3.33
CA ALA A 112 20.41 5.83 -2.58
C ALA A 112 21.68 6.02 -3.42
N SER A 113 21.62 5.79 -4.74
CA SER A 113 22.76 6.05 -5.63
C SER A 113 22.98 7.54 -5.93
N VAL A 114 21.95 8.38 -5.77
CA VAL A 114 22.01 9.83 -6.01
C VAL A 114 22.45 10.61 -4.77
N ALA A 115 22.24 10.07 -3.57
CA ALA A 115 22.80 10.60 -2.34
C ALA A 115 23.92 9.66 -1.86
N PRO A 116 25.21 9.99 -2.11
CA PRO A 116 26.26 9.35 -1.35
C PRO A 116 25.96 9.64 0.13
N LEU A 117 25.65 8.60 0.89
CA LEU A 117 25.70 8.67 2.34
C LEU A 117 27.04 9.31 2.69
N PRO A 118 27.11 10.37 3.52
CA PRO A 118 28.36 10.71 4.13
C PRO A 118 28.70 9.51 5.00
N LEU A 119 29.62 8.66 4.52
CA LEU A 119 30.39 7.80 5.39
C LEU A 119 31.04 8.77 6.37
N VAL A 120 30.47 8.86 7.56
CA VAL A 120 31.17 9.41 8.72
C VAL A 120 32.34 8.47 8.93
N VAL A 121 33.45 8.79 8.28
CA VAL A 121 34.76 8.29 8.63
C VAL A 121 35.08 8.97 9.97
N GLU A 122 34.74 8.29 11.07
CA GLU A 122 35.39 8.54 12.35
C GLU A 122 36.84 8.07 12.21
N GLU A 123 37.71 8.93 11.66
CA GLU A 123 39.16 8.82 11.79
C GLU A 123 39.63 9.94 12.71
N GLY A 124 40.08 9.54 13.91
CA GLY A 124 41.27 10.06 14.56
C GLY A 124 41.23 11.47 15.17
N GLY A 125 41.35 11.52 16.51
CA GLY A 125 41.73 12.70 17.28
C GLY A 125 41.58 12.54 18.78
#